data_AF-A0A2U2CR72-F1
#
_entry.id   AF-A0A2U2CR72-F1
#
_cell.length_a   1.000
_cell.length_b   1.000
_cell.length_c   1.000
_cell.angle_alpha   90.00
_cell.angle_beta   90.00
_cell.angle_gamma   90.00
#
_symmetry.space_group_name_H-M   'P 1'
#
loop_
_entity.id
_entity.type
_entity.pdbx_description
1 polymer ?
#
loop_
_entity_poly.entity_id
_entity_poly.type
_entity_poly.pdbx_seq_one_letter_code
_entity_poly.pdbx_strand_id
1 'polypeptide(L)'
;MNYFALGFGVIAATAVAGLDYATQARQIPGGLSVVAYVQTIPARFNVAQDETRAAEEKAARQAQPASIHLPEPPAGWTRRALTDADRALLDLLPPQPSAREKALTAELKESTVAGALLDLDARKAEAARAERDAQTWVYQKGEDIVALRASYSRTRTPRGMQGLAIEISDNNVAAMVGREGFAVIQGVAYSRNLGLLGARAEAPYREFNGSLRDEVKILARARASDAAVREILAAIDYDGLNAMLDTPLDNVGSNAPVLSVEEQKRLADAEVNIRRDRHLAAARAAEDRLKGKADAAQEEVATDPAAETAEHAETDDAAEDSFFSRIFAKLTGGGDSSTDTEKRYEPKRFSVSTKGNCKIVATGKTCSVK
;
A
#
# COMPACT_ATOMS: atom_id res chain seq x y z
N MET A 1 -40.30 -23.25 26.61
CA MET A 1 -40.30 -21.82 26.23
C MET A 1 -39.76 -21.04 27.42
N ASN A 2 -38.68 -20.27 27.26
CA ASN A 2 -37.95 -19.70 28.40
C ASN A 2 -38.47 -18.28 28.73
N TYR A 3 -39.46 -18.20 29.63
CA TYR A 3 -40.10 -16.94 30.02
C TYR A 3 -39.15 -15.90 30.64
N PHE A 4 -38.07 -16.36 31.28
CA PHE A 4 -37.03 -15.47 31.83
C PHE A 4 -36.26 -14.74 30.74
N ALA A 5 -35.95 -15.42 29.63
CA ALA A 5 -35.27 -14.80 28.49
C ALA A 5 -36.14 -13.72 27.82
N LEU A 6 -37.45 -13.97 27.71
CA LEU A 6 -38.41 -12.99 27.19
C LEU A 6 -38.53 -11.77 28.12
N GLY A 7 -38.69 -11.99 29.44
CA GLY A 7 -38.76 -10.89 30.41
C GLY A 7 -37.49 -10.04 30.45
N PHE A 8 -36.31 -10.69 30.42
CA PHE A 8 -35.03 -9.98 30.35
C PHE A 8 -34.91 -9.16 29.06
N GLY A 9 -35.30 -9.71 27.91
CA GLY A 9 -35.27 -9.01 26.63
C GLY A 9 -36.10 -7.73 26.63
N VAL A 10 -37.30 -7.74 27.23
CA VAL A 10 -38.16 -6.55 27.34
C VAL A 10 -37.52 -5.48 28.23
N ILE A 11 -36.95 -5.87 29.37
CA ILE A 11 -36.29 -4.92 30.29
C ILE A 11 -35.07 -4.30 29.61
N ALA A 12 -34.24 -5.11 28.96
CA ALA A 12 -33.07 -4.63 28.22
C ALA A 12 -33.44 -3.66 27.10
N ALA A 13 -34.45 -3.99 26.29
CA ALA A 13 -34.94 -3.12 25.22
C ALA A 13 -35.47 -1.78 25.77
N THR A 14 -36.20 -1.81 26.88
CA THR A 14 -36.74 -0.61 27.53
C THR A 14 -35.62 0.28 28.10
N ALA A 15 -34.60 -0.32 28.72
CA ALA A 15 -33.46 0.40 29.26
C ALA A 15 -32.63 1.09 28.14
N VAL A 16 -32.40 0.41 27.03
CA VAL A 16 -31.71 0.98 25.85
C VAL A 16 -32.51 2.13 25.25
N ALA A 17 -33.82 1.96 25.06
CA ALA A 17 -34.68 3.02 24.53
C ALA A 17 -34.75 4.25 25.47
N GLY A 18 -34.80 4.03 26.78
CA GLY A 18 -34.77 5.11 27.77
C GLY A 18 -33.47 5.91 27.77
N LEU A 19 -32.33 5.22 27.67
CA LEU A 19 -31.01 5.86 27.58
C LEU A 19 -30.84 6.66 26.27
N ASP A 20 -31.29 6.10 25.16
CA ASP A 20 -31.26 6.74 23.84
C ASP A 20 -32.13 8.02 23.81
N TYR A 21 -33.37 7.93 24.30
CA TYR A 21 -34.26 9.07 24.45
C TYR A 21 -33.63 10.19 25.29
N ALA A 22 -33.08 9.86 26.46
CA ALA A 22 -32.46 10.84 27.35
C ALA A 22 -31.26 11.54 26.70
N THR A 23 -30.49 10.81 25.89
CA THR A 23 -29.33 11.35 25.18
C THR A 23 -29.76 12.34 24.09
N GLN A 24 -30.81 12.03 23.32
CA GLN A 24 -31.31 12.89 22.25
C GLN A 24 -32.10 14.09 22.73
N ALA A 25 -32.89 13.91 23.79
CA ALA A 25 -33.64 15.01 24.41
C ALA A 25 -32.70 16.14 24.89
N ARG A 26 -31.45 15.80 25.24
CA ARG A 26 -30.40 16.78 25.61
C ARG A 26 -29.78 17.51 24.42
N GLN A 27 -29.84 16.96 23.21
CA GLN A 27 -29.24 17.55 22.02
C GLN A 27 -30.14 18.60 21.34
N ILE A 28 -31.43 18.62 21.69
CA ILE A 28 -32.42 19.51 21.07
C ILE A 28 -32.82 20.61 22.07
N PRO A 29 -32.56 21.90 21.78
CA PRO A 29 -33.05 23.01 22.60
C PRO A 29 -34.58 22.96 22.72
N GLY A 30 -35.10 22.89 23.94
CA GLY A 30 -36.55 22.75 24.21
C GLY A 30 -37.02 21.31 24.49
N GLY A 31 -36.12 20.32 24.38
CA GLY A 31 -36.41 18.91 24.67
C GLY A 31 -37.13 18.18 23.53
N LEU A 32 -37.01 16.85 23.51
CA LEU A 32 -37.71 15.97 22.57
C LEU A 32 -38.93 15.39 23.28
N SER A 33 -40.14 15.57 22.74
CA SER A 33 -41.34 14.92 23.31
C SER A 33 -41.31 13.41 23.04
N VAL A 34 -41.98 12.62 23.89
CA VAL A 34 -42.07 11.16 23.71
C VAL A 34 -42.71 10.80 22.36
N VAL A 35 -43.73 11.55 21.93
CA VAL A 35 -44.38 11.34 20.62
C VAL A 35 -43.42 11.65 19.47
N ALA A 36 -42.65 12.73 19.57
CA ALA A 36 -41.63 13.07 18.56
C ALA A 36 -40.51 12.02 18.53
N TYR A 37 -40.09 11.49 19.67
CA TYR A 37 -39.12 10.39 19.74
C TYR A 37 -39.61 9.13 19.02
N VAL A 38 -40.83 8.67 19.30
CA VAL A 38 -41.39 7.48 18.65
C VAL A 38 -41.44 7.66 17.12
N GLN A 39 -41.72 8.87 16.64
CA GLN A 39 -41.71 9.19 15.21
C GLN A 39 -40.32 9.11 14.56
N THR A 40 -39.23 9.20 15.33
CA THR A 40 -37.85 9.04 14.80
C THR A 40 -37.42 7.58 14.64
N ILE A 41 -38.09 6.63 15.31
CA ILE A 41 -37.69 5.22 15.30
C ILE A 41 -37.72 4.62 13.89
N PRO A 42 -38.79 4.77 13.08
CA PRO A 42 -38.81 4.24 11.71
C PRO A 42 -37.71 4.85 10.83
N ALA A 43 -37.46 6.15 10.95
CA ALA A 43 -36.42 6.82 10.19
C ALA A 43 -35.03 6.26 10.51
N ARG A 44 -34.73 6.01 11.78
CA ARG A 44 -33.45 5.40 12.20
C ARG A 44 -33.30 3.96 11.76
N PHE A 45 -34.38 3.20 11.82
CA PHE A 45 -34.37 1.83 11.34
C PHE A 45 -34.12 1.77 9.84
N ASN A 46 -34.73 2.66 9.07
CA ASN A 46 -34.47 2.80 7.63
C ASN A 46 -33.01 3.21 7.37
N VAL A 47 -32.48 4.20 8.10
CA VAL A 47 -31.07 4.60 7.98
C VAL A 47 -30.12 3.43 8.29
N ALA A 48 -30.35 2.69 9.37
CA ALA A 48 -29.52 1.53 9.73
C ALA A 48 -29.63 0.39 8.70
N GLN A 49 -30.82 0.15 8.14
CA GLN A 49 -31.00 -0.81 7.05
C GLN A 49 -30.30 -0.35 5.77
N ASP A 50 -30.40 0.93 5.43
CA ASP A 50 -29.75 1.51 4.27
C ASP A 50 -28.22 1.46 4.41
N GLU A 51 -27.69 1.76 5.60
CA GLU A 51 -26.26 1.61 5.91
C GLU A 51 -25.80 0.15 5.82
N THR A 52 -26.60 -0.79 6.34
CA THR A 52 -26.28 -2.23 6.27
C THR A 52 -26.26 -2.70 4.82
N ARG A 53 -27.30 -2.36 4.04
CA ARG A 53 -27.37 -2.69 2.61
C ARG A 53 -26.23 -2.06 1.82
N ALA A 54 -25.92 -0.78 2.07
CA ALA A 54 -24.80 -0.11 1.42
C ALA A 54 -23.45 -0.76 1.77
N ALA A 55 -23.28 -1.21 3.02
CA ALA A 55 -22.09 -1.94 3.46
C ALA A 55 -21.99 -3.32 2.80
N GLU A 56 -23.11 -4.04 2.67
CA GLU A 56 -23.19 -5.34 1.98
C GLU A 56 -22.89 -5.20 0.48
N GLU A 57 -23.50 -4.24 -0.21
CA GLU A 57 -23.25 -3.94 -1.62
C GLU A 57 -21.78 -3.54 -1.85
N LYS A 58 -21.22 -2.75 -0.96
CA LYS A 58 -19.80 -2.39 -0.97
C LYS A 58 -18.91 -3.62 -0.75
N ALA A 59 -19.21 -4.45 0.24
CA ALA A 59 -18.46 -5.67 0.50
C ALA A 59 -18.53 -6.65 -0.68
N ALA A 60 -19.70 -6.77 -1.32
CA ALA A 60 -19.89 -7.57 -2.51
C ALA A 60 -19.05 -7.07 -3.69
N ARG A 61 -19.00 -5.75 -3.92
CA ARG A 61 -18.10 -5.16 -4.94
C ARG A 61 -16.63 -5.41 -4.63
N GLN A 62 -16.23 -5.21 -3.38
CA GLN A 62 -14.84 -5.40 -2.93
C GLN A 62 -14.39 -6.86 -2.87
N ALA A 63 -15.31 -7.81 -2.85
CA ALA A 63 -15.02 -9.24 -2.90
C ALA A 63 -14.69 -9.73 -4.33
N GLN A 64 -15.06 -8.96 -5.35
CA GLN A 64 -14.76 -9.30 -6.73
C GLN A 64 -13.29 -8.97 -7.06
N PRO A 65 -12.63 -9.79 -7.90
CA PRO A 65 -11.28 -9.46 -8.33
C PRO A 65 -11.31 -8.24 -9.26
N ALA A 66 -10.42 -7.28 -9.04
CA ALA A 66 -10.34 -6.07 -9.87
C ALA A 66 -10.08 -6.37 -11.36
N SER A 67 -9.60 -7.58 -11.69
CA SER A 67 -9.38 -8.03 -13.06
C SER A 67 -10.65 -8.10 -13.91
N ILE A 68 -11.86 -8.12 -13.33
CA ILE A 68 -13.11 -8.06 -14.09
C ILE A 68 -13.33 -6.72 -14.78
N HIS A 69 -12.68 -5.65 -14.30
CA HIS A 69 -12.76 -4.31 -14.86
C HIS A 69 -11.67 -4.06 -15.93
N LEU A 70 -10.91 -5.10 -16.27
CA LEU A 70 -10.00 -5.05 -17.40
C LEU A 70 -10.78 -5.16 -18.71
N PRO A 71 -10.35 -4.46 -19.77
CA PRO A 71 -11.16 -4.33 -20.97
C PRO A 71 -11.34 -5.64 -21.72
N GLU A 72 -12.43 -5.74 -22.47
CA GLU A 72 -12.47 -6.62 -23.63
C GLU A 72 -11.44 -6.14 -24.67
N PRO A 73 -10.85 -7.05 -25.46
CA PRO A 73 -9.82 -6.65 -26.41
C PRO A 73 -10.35 -5.58 -27.39
N PRO A 74 -9.69 -4.41 -27.51
CA PRO A 74 -10.07 -3.40 -28.50
C PRO A 74 -9.94 -3.94 -29.93
N ALA A 75 -10.45 -3.18 -30.91
CA ALA A 75 -10.42 -3.62 -32.31
C ALA A 75 -9.00 -3.97 -32.79
N GLY A 76 -8.84 -5.20 -33.29
CA GLY A 76 -7.56 -5.74 -33.77
C GLY A 76 -6.63 -6.27 -32.67
N TRP A 77 -7.01 -6.18 -31.40
CA TRP A 77 -6.32 -6.84 -30.30
C TRP A 77 -6.93 -8.23 -30.03
N THR A 78 -6.11 -9.10 -29.46
CA THR A 78 -6.55 -10.37 -28.87
C THR A 78 -6.26 -10.35 -27.38
N ARG A 79 -7.15 -10.93 -26.57
CA ARG A 79 -6.97 -11.08 -25.11
C ARG A 79 -6.82 -12.56 -24.78
N ARG A 80 -5.80 -12.90 -24.01
CA ARG A 80 -5.53 -14.27 -23.55
C ARG A 80 -4.90 -14.30 -22.17
N ALA A 81 -4.97 -15.45 -21.50
CA ALA A 81 -4.30 -15.67 -20.23
C ALA A 81 -2.77 -15.58 -20.38
N LEU A 82 -2.11 -15.19 -19.28
CA LEU A 82 -0.65 -15.13 -19.19
C LEU A 82 -0.02 -16.53 -19.29
N THR A 83 0.94 -16.69 -20.21
CA THR A 83 1.69 -17.93 -20.43
C THR A 83 3.13 -17.84 -19.92
N ASP A 84 3.83 -18.98 -19.83
CA ASP A 84 5.26 -18.99 -19.47
C ASP A 84 6.14 -18.23 -20.47
N ALA A 85 5.80 -18.25 -21.76
CA ALA A 85 6.50 -17.50 -22.78
C ALA A 85 6.39 -15.98 -22.53
N ASP A 86 5.21 -15.50 -22.13
CA ASP A 86 5.01 -14.09 -21.78
C ASP A 86 5.79 -13.73 -20.51
N ARG A 87 5.85 -14.65 -19.54
CA ARG A 87 6.60 -14.42 -18.30
C ARG A 87 8.09 -14.25 -18.58
N ALA A 88 8.65 -15.07 -19.46
CA ALA A 88 10.04 -14.94 -19.89
C ALA A 88 10.26 -13.63 -20.68
N LEU A 89 9.33 -13.30 -21.58
CA LEU A 89 9.42 -12.10 -22.42
C LEU A 89 9.33 -10.79 -21.63
N LEU A 90 8.48 -10.76 -20.60
CA LEU A 90 8.18 -9.57 -19.78
C LEU A 90 8.85 -9.62 -18.40
N ASP A 91 9.81 -10.53 -18.23
CA ASP A 91 10.60 -10.71 -17.00
C ASP A 91 9.73 -10.76 -15.73
N LEU A 92 8.61 -11.50 -15.82
CA LEU A 92 7.69 -11.78 -14.71
C LEU A 92 8.13 -13.02 -13.92
N LEU A 93 9.28 -13.59 -14.26
CA LEU A 93 9.87 -14.68 -13.50
C LEU A 93 10.53 -14.11 -12.24
N PRO A 94 10.37 -14.75 -11.07
CA PRO A 94 11.12 -14.35 -9.89
C PRO A 94 12.63 -14.46 -10.18
N PRO A 95 13.45 -13.59 -9.56
CA PRO A 95 14.90 -13.71 -9.67
C PRO A 95 15.33 -15.11 -9.23
N GLN A 96 16.17 -15.75 -10.03
CA GLN A 96 16.69 -17.08 -9.69
C GLN A 96 17.61 -16.94 -8.47
N PRO A 97 17.44 -17.78 -7.43
CA PRO A 97 18.30 -17.71 -6.26
C PRO A 97 19.75 -18.03 -6.66
N SER A 98 20.68 -17.29 -6.08
CA SER A 98 22.12 -17.49 -6.24
C SER A 98 22.54 -18.88 -5.73
N ALA A 99 23.71 -19.37 -6.16
CA ALA A 99 24.23 -20.66 -5.70
C ALA A 99 24.38 -20.72 -4.17
N ARG A 100 24.73 -19.58 -3.55
CA ARG A 100 24.84 -19.44 -2.10
C ARG A 100 23.48 -19.53 -1.42
N GLU A 101 22.46 -18.86 -1.94
CA GLU A 101 21.09 -18.95 -1.40
C GLU A 101 20.53 -20.36 -1.56
N LYS A 102 20.79 -21.02 -2.70
CA LYS A 102 20.42 -22.42 -2.91
C LYS A 102 21.06 -23.34 -1.87
N ALA A 103 22.35 -23.16 -1.58
CA ALA A 103 23.06 -23.94 -0.57
C ALA A 103 22.51 -23.71 0.84
N LEU A 104 22.28 -22.44 1.22
CA LEU A 104 21.70 -22.10 2.52
C LEU A 104 20.27 -22.63 2.67
N THR A 105 19.46 -22.56 1.61
CA THR A 105 18.10 -23.11 1.60
C THR A 105 18.13 -24.64 1.73
N ALA A 106 19.11 -25.31 1.11
CA ALA A 106 19.29 -26.76 1.26
C ALA A 106 19.66 -27.14 2.70
N GLU A 107 20.61 -26.42 3.32
CA GLU A 107 21.00 -26.63 4.72
C GLU A 107 19.84 -26.40 5.70
N LEU A 108 19.06 -25.32 5.51
CA LEU A 108 17.90 -25.03 6.34
C LEU A 108 16.76 -26.05 6.16
N LYS A 109 16.66 -26.69 4.99
CA LYS A 109 15.68 -27.75 4.72
C LYS A 109 15.98 -29.05 5.47
N GLU A 110 17.23 -29.27 5.89
CA GLU A 110 17.59 -30.43 6.71
C GLU A 110 17.10 -30.30 8.17
N SER A 111 16.84 -29.07 8.63
CA SER A 111 16.17 -28.83 9.92
C SER A 111 14.66 -29.05 9.80
N THR A 112 14.07 -29.83 10.70
CA THR A 112 12.63 -30.17 10.66
C THR A 112 11.71 -28.96 10.79
N VAL A 113 12.06 -28.00 11.66
CA VAL A 113 11.25 -26.80 11.88
C VAL A 113 11.53 -25.76 10.80
N ALA A 114 12.80 -25.51 10.45
CA ALA A 114 13.15 -24.51 9.45
C ALA A 114 12.73 -24.94 8.03
N GLY A 115 12.87 -26.22 7.68
CA GLY A 115 12.40 -26.79 6.43
C GLY A 115 10.87 -26.66 6.27
N ALA A 116 10.11 -26.94 7.32
CA ALA A 116 8.65 -26.78 7.29
C ALA A 116 8.22 -25.32 7.08
N LEU A 117 8.93 -24.36 7.68
CA LEU A 117 8.68 -22.93 7.45
C LEU A 117 9.02 -22.50 6.02
N LEU A 118 10.15 -22.95 5.48
CA LEU A 118 10.55 -22.67 4.10
C LEU A 118 9.57 -23.23 3.08
N ASP A 119 9.05 -24.44 3.30
CA ASP A 119 8.04 -25.04 2.42
C ASP A 119 6.70 -24.31 2.48
N LEU A 120 6.30 -23.85 3.67
CA LEU A 120 5.12 -23.00 3.84
C LEU A 120 5.28 -21.68 3.06
N ASP A 121 6.44 -21.04 3.15
CA ASP A 121 6.72 -19.79 2.44
C ASP A 121 6.78 -19.99 0.93
N ALA A 122 7.38 -21.09 0.45
CA ALA A 122 7.37 -21.45 -0.96
C ALA A 122 5.93 -21.64 -1.49
N ARG A 123 5.08 -22.37 -0.75
CA ARG A 123 3.66 -22.56 -1.11
C ARG A 123 2.89 -21.24 -1.11
N LYS A 124 3.13 -20.36 -0.13
CA LYS A 124 2.53 -19.02 -0.11
C LYS A 124 2.98 -18.18 -1.29
N ALA A 125 4.26 -18.21 -1.64
CA ALA A 125 4.81 -17.47 -2.77
C ALA A 125 4.23 -17.97 -4.11
N GLU A 126 4.07 -19.29 -4.25
CA GLU A 126 3.43 -19.92 -5.41
C GLU A 126 1.94 -19.57 -5.50
N ALA A 127 1.19 -19.68 -4.41
CA ALA A 127 -0.22 -19.30 -4.36
C ALA A 127 -0.41 -17.81 -4.70
N ALA A 128 0.40 -16.93 -4.11
CA ALA A 128 0.38 -15.50 -4.42
C ALA A 128 0.76 -15.22 -5.88
N ARG A 129 1.62 -16.05 -6.48
CA ARG A 129 1.95 -15.95 -7.91
C ARG A 129 0.78 -16.39 -8.78
N ALA A 130 0.18 -17.54 -8.49
CA ALA A 130 -0.98 -18.04 -9.20
C ALA A 130 -2.15 -17.05 -9.14
N GLU A 131 -2.38 -16.41 -7.99
CA GLU A 131 -3.37 -15.35 -7.83
C GLU A 131 -3.06 -14.13 -8.71
N ARG A 132 -1.80 -13.65 -8.71
CA ARG A 132 -1.38 -12.54 -9.59
C ARG A 132 -1.55 -12.89 -11.06
N ASP A 133 -1.23 -14.11 -11.46
CA ASP A 133 -1.34 -14.57 -12.83
C ASP A 133 -2.82 -14.67 -13.26
N ALA A 134 -3.70 -15.13 -12.37
CA ALA A 134 -5.15 -15.16 -12.60
C ALA A 134 -5.77 -13.76 -12.73
N GLN A 135 -5.12 -12.73 -12.18
CA GLN A 135 -5.51 -11.33 -12.31
C GLN A 135 -4.87 -10.61 -13.51
N THR A 136 -4.03 -11.31 -14.29
CA THR A 136 -3.27 -10.72 -15.40
C THR A 136 -3.79 -11.20 -16.74
N TRP A 137 -4.16 -10.26 -17.61
CA TRP A 137 -4.52 -10.52 -19.01
C TRP A 137 -3.45 -10.01 -19.96
N VAL A 138 -3.17 -10.78 -21.01
CA VAL A 138 -2.25 -10.38 -22.08
C VAL A 138 -3.06 -9.94 -23.29
N TYR A 139 -2.77 -8.73 -23.76
CA TYR A 139 -3.30 -8.13 -24.97
C TYR A 139 -2.22 -8.16 -26.04
N GLN A 140 -2.57 -8.65 -27.22
CA GLN A 140 -1.63 -8.75 -28.34
C GLN A 140 -2.23 -8.24 -29.66
N LYS A 141 -1.46 -7.42 -30.39
CA LYS A 141 -1.76 -6.89 -31.73
C LYS A 141 -0.49 -6.87 -32.56
N GLY A 142 -0.32 -7.86 -33.44
CA GLY A 142 0.94 -8.04 -34.17
C GLY A 142 2.11 -8.31 -33.20
N GLU A 143 3.11 -7.45 -33.23
CA GLU A 143 4.28 -7.49 -32.33
C GLU A 143 4.06 -6.78 -31.00
N ASP A 144 3.02 -5.94 -30.88
CA ASP A 144 2.72 -5.22 -29.65
C ASP A 144 2.10 -6.18 -28.64
N ILE A 145 2.73 -6.29 -27.46
CA ILE A 145 2.27 -7.12 -26.34
C ILE A 145 2.16 -6.26 -25.08
N VAL A 146 1.02 -6.33 -24.41
CA VAL A 146 0.74 -5.66 -23.13
C VAL A 146 0.14 -6.66 -22.14
N ALA A 147 0.87 -7.01 -21.09
CA ALA A 147 0.32 -7.72 -19.93
C ALA A 147 -0.21 -6.71 -18.93
N LEU A 148 -1.51 -6.76 -18.66
CA LEU A 148 -2.22 -5.83 -17.80
C LEU A 148 -2.80 -6.57 -16.60
N ARG A 149 -2.56 -6.03 -15.41
CA ARG A 149 -3.09 -6.53 -14.15
C ARG A 149 -3.76 -5.39 -13.39
N ALA A 150 -4.93 -5.68 -12.83
CA ALA A 150 -5.57 -4.85 -11.82
C ALA A 150 -5.74 -5.68 -10.55
N SER A 151 -5.37 -5.12 -9.41
CA SER A 151 -5.54 -5.75 -8.11
C SER A 151 -6.13 -4.76 -7.12
N TYR A 152 -7.07 -5.24 -6.30
CA TYR A 152 -7.63 -4.50 -5.17
C TYR A 152 -7.07 -5.08 -3.87
N SER A 153 -6.59 -4.23 -2.98
CA SER A 153 -6.14 -4.59 -1.65
C SER A 153 -6.67 -3.59 -0.65
N ARG A 154 -7.34 -4.06 0.41
CA ARG A 154 -7.67 -3.20 1.55
C ARG A 154 -6.38 -2.76 2.23
N THR A 155 -6.21 -1.45 2.40
CA THR A 155 -5.09 -0.88 3.13
C THR A 155 -5.06 -1.50 4.53
N ARG A 156 -4.05 -2.32 4.80
CA ARG A 156 -3.80 -2.84 6.15
C ARG A 156 -2.82 -1.90 6.81
N THR A 157 -3.23 -1.27 7.90
CA THR A 157 -2.29 -0.54 8.75
C THR A 157 -1.27 -1.54 9.31
N PRO A 158 0.04 -1.38 9.04
CA PRO A 158 1.04 -2.26 9.62
C PRO A 158 0.94 -2.18 11.15
N ARG A 159 0.86 -3.35 11.80
CA ARG A 159 0.82 -3.47 13.26
C ARG A 159 2.16 -4.00 13.77
N GLY A 160 2.61 -3.47 14.91
CA GLY A 160 3.86 -3.86 15.56
C GLY A 160 5.13 -3.26 14.94
N MET A 161 6.27 -3.55 15.56
CA MET A 161 7.60 -3.03 15.15
C MET A 161 8.05 -3.61 13.80
N GLN A 162 7.82 -4.90 13.56
CA GLN A 162 8.15 -5.55 12.29
C GLN A 162 7.37 -4.93 11.12
N GLY A 163 6.09 -4.62 11.31
CA GLY A 163 5.28 -3.95 10.30
C GLY A 163 5.80 -2.55 9.95
N LEU A 164 6.24 -1.78 10.96
CA LEU A 164 6.84 -0.46 10.74
C LEU A 164 8.19 -0.57 10.01
N ALA A 165 9.02 -1.55 10.33
CA ALA A 165 10.30 -1.76 9.64
C ALA A 165 10.09 -2.11 8.15
N ILE A 166 9.10 -2.95 7.83
CA ILE A 166 8.71 -3.25 6.44
C ILE A 166 8.18 -1.99 5.75
N GLU A 167 7.32 -1.20 6.42
CA GLU A 167 6.80 0.07 5.88
C GLU A 167 7.94 1.06 5.53
N ILE A 168 8.95 1.19 6.38
CA ILE A 168 10.13 2.03 6.12
C ILE A 168 10.89 1.52 4.90
N SER A 169 11.15 0.20 4.85
CA SER A 169 11.87 -0.42 3.72
C SER A 169 11.13 -0.22 2.40
N ASP A 170 9.83 -0.51 2.37
CA ASP A 170 9.00 -0.37 1.18
C ASP A 170 8.95 1.08 0.68
N ASN A 171 8.79 2.05 1.59
CA ASN A 171 8.76 3.47 1.22
C ASN A 171 10.11 3.98 0.72
N ASN A 172 11.21 3.55 1.34
CA ASN A 172 12.56 3.91 0.89
C ASN A 172 12.86 3.32 -0.49
N VAL A 173 12.57 2.03 -0.71
CA VAL A 173 12.71 1.38 -2.02
C VAL A 173 11.83 2.10 -3.06
N ALA A 174 10.55 2.36 -2.73
CA ALA A 174 9.64 3.05 -3.63
C ALA A 174 10.11 4.47 -4.00
N ALA A 175 10.79 5.18 -3.09
CA ALA A 175 11.37 6.50 -3.36
C ALA A 175 12.66 6.43 -4.20
N MET A 176 13.40 5.33 -4.14
CA MET A 176 14.62 5.10 -4.91
C MET A 176 14.38 4.58 -6.34
N VAL A 177 13.21 4.01 -6.60
CA VAL A 177 12.83 3.57 -7.95
C VAL A 177 12.62 4.81 -8.83
N GLY A 178 13.42 4.93 -9.89
CA GLY A 178 13.25 5.98 -10.88
C GLY A 178 11.91 5.82 -11.57
N ARG A 179 11.11 6.88 -11.61
CA ARG A 179 9.81 6.92 -12.29
C ARG A 179 9.75 8.15 -13.21
N GLU A 180 9.16 7.98 -14.38
CA GLU A 180 8.83 9.06 -15.32
C GLU A 180 7.31 9.14 -15.45
N GLY A 181 6.72 10.33 -15.49
CA GLY A 181 5.30 10.48 -15.80
C GLY A 181 5.01 10.01 -17.22
N PHE A 182 4.00 9.15 -17.38
CA PHE A 182 3.59 8.65 -18.69
C PHE A 182 2.36 9.39 -19.21
N ALA A 183 1.24 9.28 -18.47
CA ALA A 183 -0.04 9.79 -18.90
C ALA A 183 -1.01 9.89 -17.71
N VAL A 184 -2.00 10.78 -17.80
CA VAL A 184 -3.21 10.73 -16.98
C VAL A 184 -4.33 10.22 -17.87
N ILE A 185 -4.83 9.01 -17.60
CA ILE A 185 -5.85 8.35 -18.41
C ILE A 185 -7.09 8.19 -17.54
N GLN A 186 -8.19 8.82 -17.95
CA GLN A 186 -9.46 8.85 -17.19
C GLN A 186 -9.27 9.18 -15.69
N GLY A 187 -8.42 10.17 -15.39
CA GLY A 187 -8.14 10.61 -14.03
C GLY A 187 -7.07 9.81 -13.28
N VAL A 188 -6.56 8.71 -13.86
CA VAL A 188 -5.50 7.91 -13.25
C VAL A 188 -4.13 8.27 -13.83
N ALA A 189 -3.23 8.70 -12.96
CA ALA A 189 -1.85 8.99 -13.31
C ALA A 189 -1.00 7.72 -13.39
N TYR A 190 -0.48 7.47 -14.59
CA TYR A 190 0.45 6.40 -14.89
C TYR A 190 1.89 6.91 -14.92
N SER A 191 2.78 6.11 -14.36
CA SER A 191 4.22 6.35 -14.38
C SER A 191 4.95 5.16 -15.01
N ARG A 192 5.99 5.44 -15.80
CA ARG A 192 6.91 4.43 -16.32
C ARG A 192 8.01 4.18 -15.29
N ASN A 193 8.24 2.91 -14.98
CA ASN A 193 9.36 2.49 -14.15
C ASN A 193 10.66 2.54 -14.96
N LEU A 194 11.67 3.24 -14.45
CA LEU A 194 13.00 3.36 -15.05
C LEU A 194 14.04 2.44 -14.40
N GLY A 195 13.65 1.66 -13.39
CA GLY A 195 14.56 0.82 -12.60
C GLY A 195 15.11 1.52 -11.36
N LEU A 196 15.92 0.79 -10.60
CA LEU A 196 16.55 1.30 -9.37
C LEU A 196 17.54 2.43 -9.72
N LEU A 197 17.51 3.54 -8.97
CA LEU A 197 18.34 4.73 -9.19
C LEU A 197 18.14 5.43 -10.54
N GLY A 198 17.06 5.12 -11.26
CA GLY A 198 16.80 5.69 -12.59
C GLY A 198 17.82 5.26 -13.65
N ALA A 199 18.68 4.27 -13.34
CA ALA A 199 19.53 3.63 -14.32
C ALA A 199 18.62 2.84 -15.25
N ARG A 200 18.42 3.39 -16.45
CA ARG A 200 17.65 2.79 -17.54
C ARG A 200 18.40 1.55 -18.03
N ALA A 201 18.33 0.46 -17.27
CA ALA A 201 18.67 -0.84 -17.80
C ALA A 201 17.77 -1.06 -19.02
N GLU A 202 18.34 -1.45 -20.15
CA GLU A 202 17.59 -1.82 -21.35
C GLU A 202 16.82 -3.11 -21.08
N ALA A 203 15.77 -3.01 -20.25
CA ALA A 203 14.83 -4.08 -20.06
C ALA A 203 14.11 -4.29 -21.41
N PRO A 204 13.89 -5.55 -21.84
CA PRO A 204 13.19 -5.85 -23.09
C PRO A 204 11.69 -5.49 -23.04
N TYR A 205 11.23 -4.95 -21.92
CA TYR A 205 9.87 -4.51 -21.64
C TYR A 205 9.88 -3.19 -20.88
N ARG A 206 8.73 -2.54 -20.86
CA ARG A 206 8.50 -1.30 -20.11
C ARG A 206 7.37 -1.53 -19.14
N GLU A 207 7.54 -1.08 -17.90
CA GLU A 207 6.53 -1.22 -16.86
C GLU A 207 5.86 0.12 -16.59
N PHE A 208 4.53 0.12 -16.54
CA PHE A 208 3.68 1.27 -16.27
C PHE A 208 2.84 0.98 -15.04
N ASN A 209 2.86 1.91 -14.09
CA ASN A 209 2.18 1.80 -12.81
C ASN A 209 1.18 2.94 -12.64
N GLY A 210 -0.09 2.59 -12.46
CA GLY A 210 -1.16 3.49 -12.04
C GLY A 210 -1.79 3.00 -10.74
N SER A 211 -2.38 3.90 -9.97
CA SER A 211 -3.12 3.53 -8.77
C SER A 211 -4.27 4.48 -8.50
N LEU A 212 -5.33 3.97 -7.89
CA LEU A 212 -6.41 4.74 -7.30
C LEU A 212 -6.25 4.66 -5.78
N ARG A 213 -5.75 5.74 -5.18
CA ARG A 213 -5.24 5.74 -3.80
C ARG A 213 -4.20 4.62 -3.62
N ASP A 214 -4.26 3.92 -2.50
CA ASP A 214 -3.44 2.76 -2.16
C ASP A 214 -4.20 1.42 -2.30
N GLU A 215 -5.49 1.49 -2.68
CA GLU A 215 -6.42 0.35 -2.67
C GLU A 215 -6.42 -0.40 -4.00
N VAL A 216 -6.48 0.30 -5.13
CA VAL A 216 -6.44 -0.31 -6.46
C VAL A 216 -5.11 0.00 -7.13
N LYS A 217 -4.44 -1.05 -7.60
CA LYS A 217 -3.17 -0.96 -8.33
C LYS A 217 -3.35 -1.52 -9.74
N ILE A 218 -2.89 -0.76 -10.71
CA ILE A 218 -2.92 -1.12 -12.13
C ILE A 218 -1.47 -1.19 -12.61
N LEU A 219 -1.08 -2.38 -13.06
CA LEU A 219 0.26 -2.67 -13.57
C LEU A 219 0.14 -3.09 -15.02
N ALA A 220 0.83 -2.40 -15.91
CA ALA A 220 1.01 -2.82 -17.29
C ALA A 220 2.50 -3.08 -17.58
N ARG A 221 2.83 -4.26 -18.07
CA ARG A 221 4.15 -4.56 -18.65
C ARG A 221 4.00 -4.74 -20.14
N ALA A 222 4.76 -3.98 -20.91
CA ALA A 222 4.56 -3.92 -22.34
C ALA A 222 5.86 -3.96 -23.14
N ARG A 223 5.82 -4.74 -24.22
CA ARG A 223 6.69 -4.60 -25.38
C ARG A 223 5.80 -4.11 -26.52
N ALA A 224 5.42 -2.85 -26.44
CA ALA A 224 4.50 -2.21 -27.39
C ALA A 224 4.85 -0.73 -27.53
N SER A 225 4.32 -0.05 -28.55
CA SER A 225 4.44 1.41 -28.68
C SER A 225 3.69 2.19 -27.56
N ASP A 226 4.04 3.47 -27.34
CA ASP A 226 3.33 4.30 -26.34
C ASP A 226 1.85 4.51 -26.69
N ALA A 227 1.53 4.58 -27.98
CA ALA A 227 0.16 4.68 -28.47
C ALA A 227 -0.64 3.40 -28.16
N ALA A 228 -0.05 2.23 -28.40
CA ALA A 228 -0.67 0.93 -28.11
C ALA A 228 -0.93 0.74 -26.61
N VAL A 229 0.03 1.13 -25.75
CA VAL A 229 -0.17 1.09 -24.30
C VAL A 229 -1.30 2.03 -23.87
N ARG A 230 -1.36 3.25 -24.43
CA ARG A 230 -2.47 4.19 -24.16
C ARG A 230 -3.81 3.65 -24.61
N GLU A 231 -3.87 3.00 -25.77
CA GLU A 231 -5.09 2.38 -26.32
C GLU A 231 -5.66 1.34 -25.32
N ILE A 232 -4.81 0.42 -24.83
CA ILE A 232 -5.23 -0.58 -23.84
C ILE A 232 -5.60 0.05 -22.51
N LEU A 233 -4.80 0.98 -21.98
CA LEU A 233 -5.07 1.62 -20.70
C LEU A 233 -6.33 2.49 -20.75
N ALA A 234 -6.64 3.13 -21.88
CA ALA A 234 -7.83 3.96 -22.04
C ALA A 234 -9.13 3.16 -22.10
N ALA A 235 -9.06 1.85 -22.37
CA ALA A 235 -10.23 0.98 -22.44
C ALA A 235 -10.65 0.40 -21.08
N ILE A 236 -9.82 0.53 -20.02
CA ILE A 236 -10.13 0.02 -18.67
C ILE A 236 -11.43 0.65 -18.14
N ASP A 237 -12.24 -0.15 -17.45
CA ASP A 237 -13.43 0.31 -16.72
C ASP A 237 -13.01 0.97 -15.40
N TYR A 238 -12.57 2.23 -15.49
CA TYR A 238 -12.17 3.00 -14.32
C TYR A 238 -13.33 3.34 -13.39
N ASP A 239 -14.57 3.42 -13.89
CA ASP A 239 -15.74 3.66 -13.06
C ASP A 239 -15.97 2.46 -12.13
N GLY A 240 -15.90 1.25 -12.66
CA GLY A 240 -15.96 0.02 -11.87
C GLY A 240 -14.84 -0.09 -10.85
N LEU A 241 -13.58 0.17 -11.26
CA LEU A 241 -12.45 0.21 -10.33
C LEU A 241 -12.61 1.27 -9.23
N ASN A 242 -13.11 2.46 -9.57
CA ASN A 242 -13.36 3.55 -8.63
C ASN A 242 -14.50 3.22 -7.65
N ALA A 243 -15.50 2.46 -8.10
CA ALA A 243 -16.61 1.98 -7.29
C ALA A 243 -16.20 0.90 -6.26
N MET A 244 -15.03 0.28 -6.41
CA MET A 244 -14.47 -0.64 -5.41
C MET A 244 -13.89 0.10 -4.19
N LEU A 245 -13.55 1.39 -4.34
CA LEU A 245 -12.90 2.16 -3.29
C LEU A 245 -13.81 2.37 -2.09
N ASP A 246 -13.20 2.58 -0.92
CA ASP A 246 -13.96 2.92 0.27
C ASP A 246 -14.71 4.24 0.15
N THR A 247 -14.11 5.19 -0.57
CA THR A 247 -14.70 6.45 -0.99
C THR A 247 -14.25 6.69 -2.43
N PRO A 248 -15.18 6.60 -3.41
CA PRO A 248 -14.89 6.88 -4.80
C PRO A 248 -14.22 8.24 -4.97
N LEU A 249 -13.27 8.31 -5.90
CA LEU A 249 -12.58 9.54 -6.25
C LEU A 249 -13.41 10.35 -7.25
N ASP A 250 -13.47 11.65 -7.03
CA ASP A 250 -13.96 12.59 -8.02
C ASP A 250 -13.01 12.62 -9.22
N ASN A 251 -13.55 12.91 -10.41
CA ASN A 251 -12.78 13.07 -11.65
C ASN A 251 -12.02 11.81 -12.12
N VAL A 252 -12.47 10.62 -11.75
CA VAL A 252 -11.99 9.34 -12.28
C VAL A 252 -13.07 8.72 -13.17
N GLY A 253 -12.64 7.99 -14.21
CA GLY A 253 -13.52 7.29 -15.13
C GLY A 253 -14.28 8.25 -16.03
N SER A 254 -15.60 8.04 -16.15
CA SER A 254 -16.47 8.86 -17.01
C SER A 254 -16.52 10.33 -16.60
N ASN A 255 -16.16 10.64 -15.35
CA ASN A 255 -16.14 12.02 -14.83
C ASN A 255 -14.78 12.72 -15.01
N ALA A 256 -13.78 12.04 -15.59
CA ALA A 256 -12.45 12.60 -15.74
C ALA A 256 -12.42 13.74 -16.78
N PRO A 257 -11.62 14.80 -16.56
CA PRO A 257 -11.44 15.85 -17.54
C PRO A 257 -10.74 15.30 -18.80
N VAL A 258 -11.17 15.80 -19.96
CA VAL A 258 -10.51 15.52 -21.23
C VAL A 258 -9.25 16.38 -21.31
N LEU A 259 -8.09 15.73 -21.40
CA LEU A 259 -6.77 16.38 -21.40
C LEU A 259 -6.02 16.04 -22.69
N SER A 260 -5.27 17.00 -23.23
CA SER A 260 -4.33 16.75 -24.33
C SER A 260 -3.19 15.82 -23.89
N VAL A 261 -2.50 15.19 -24.84
CA VAL A 261 -1.41 14.23 -24.54
C VAL A 261 -0.28 14.91 -23.76
N GLU A 262 0.00 16.17 -24.08
CA GLU A 262 1.01 17.01 -23.43
C GLU A 262 0.61 17.36 -21.99
N GLU A 263 -0.66 17.73 -21.78
CA GLU A 263 -1.19 18.00 -20.43
C GLU A 263 -1.20 16.73 -19.57
N GLN A 264 -1.60 15.60 -20.14
CA GLN A 264 -1.57 14.30 -19.48
C GLN A 264 -0.16 13.96 -19.01
N LYS A 265 0.85 14.15 -19.87
CA LYS A 265 2.25 13.89 -19.50
C LYS A 265 2.70 14.81 -18.37
N ARG A 266 2.47 16.12 -18.50
CA ARG A 266 2.86 17.12 -17.48
C ARG A 266 2.23 16.83 -16.12
N LEU A 267 0.95 16.46 -16.09
CA LEU A 267 0.26 16.10 -14.84
C LEU A 267 0.79 14.78 -14.25
N ALA A 268 1.07 13.79 -15.09
CA ALA A 268 1.69 12.55 -14.64
C ALA A 268 3.08 12.77 -14.04
N ASP A 269 3.90 13.66 -14.64
CA ASP A 269 5.21 14.04 -14.11
C ASP A 269 5.09 14.74 -12.75
N ALA A 270 4.12 15.66 -12.61
CA ALA A 270 3.85 16.33 -11.35
C ALA A 270 3.44 15.32 -10.26
N GLU A 271 2.54 14.40 -10.58
CA GLU A 271 2.06 13.37 -9.65
C GLU A 271 3.17 12.40 -9.23
N VAL A 272 4.08 12.02 -10.14
CA VAL A 272 5.25 11.20 -9.80
C VAL A 272 6.12 11.89 -8.75
N ASN A 273 6.37 13.19 -8.91
CA ASN A 273 7.16 13.96 -7.95
C ASN A 273 6.44 14.07 -6.60
N ILE A 274 5.15 14.40 -6.59
CA ILE A 274 4.33 14.46 -5.37
C ILE A 274 4.34 13.11 -4.63
N ARG A 275 4.20 12.00 -5.37
CA ARG A 275 4.21 10.65 -4.78
C ARG A 275 5.57 10.30 -4.20
N ARG A 276 6.66 10.64 -4.88
CA ARG A 276 8.02 10.45 -4.36
C ARG A 276 8.20 11.21 -3.04
N ASP A 277 7.80 12.48 -3.02
CA ASP A 277 7.92 13.32 -1.83
C ASP A 277 7.05 12.78 -0.67
N ARG A 278 5.86 12.25 -0.97
CA ARG A 278 5.01 11.57 0.01
C ARG A 278 5.66 10.31 0.58
N HIS A 279 6.27 9.46 -0.26
CA HIS A 279 6.99 8.27 0.23
C HIS A 279 8.16 8.64 1.13
N LEU A 280 8.93 9.68 0.77
CA LEU A 280 10.03 10.17 1.62
C LEU A 280 9.51 10.72 2.96
N ALA A 281 8.41 11.47 2.94
CA ALA A 281 7.78 11.97 4.16
C ALA A 281 7.22 10.83 5.04
N ALA A 282 6.60 9.82 4.43
CA ALA A 282 6.06 8.65 5.13
C ALA A 282 7.17 7.81 5.78
N ALA A 283 8.28 7.59 5.07
CA ALA A 283 9.46 6.91 5.60
C ALA A 283 10.00 7.62 6.86
N ARG A 284 10.20 8.94 6.79
CA ARG A 284 10.63 9.75 7.95
C ARG A 284 9.65 9.66 9.12
N ALA A 285 8.35 9.79 8.85
CA ALA A 285 7.34 9.66 9.90
C ALA A 285 7.28 8.25 10.51
N ALA A 286 7.60 7.20 9.75
CA ALA A 286 7.72 5.84 10.27
C ALA A 286 8.99 5.65 11.11
N GLU A 287 10.12 6.24 10.71
CA GLU A 287 11.35 6.26 11.52
C GLU A 287 11.15 6.96 12.86
N ASP A 288 10.50 8.12 12.88
CA ASP A 288 10.21 8.86 14.11
C ASP A 288 9.29 8.07 15.05
N ARG A 289 8.27 7.39 14.49
CA ARG A 289 7.40 6.47 15.25
C ARG A 289 8.18 5.29 15.84
N LEU A 290 9.16 4.77 15.11
CA LEU A 290 9.97 3.65 15.56
C LEU A 290 10.92 4.05 16.69
N LYS A 291 11.55 5.23 16.59
CA LYS A 291 12.36 5.82 17.67
C LYS A 291 11.53 6.04 18.93
N GLY A 292 10.37 6.71 18.81
CA GLY A 292 9.50 6.96 19.97
C GLY A 292 9.02 5.69 20.67
N LYS A 293 8.80 4.59 19.93
CA LYS A 293 8.48 3.28 20.52
C LYS A 293 9.68 2.63 21.20
N ALA A 294 10.87 2.76 20.62
CA ALA A 294 12.09 2.25 21.22
C ALA A 294 12.42 2.97 22.54
N ASP A 295 12.27 4.29 22.56
CA ASP A 295 12.49 5.13 23.74
C ASP A 295 11.48 4.77 24.86
N ALA A 296 10.19 4.65 24.52
CA ALA A 296 9.15 4.24 25.48
C ALA A 296 9.39 2.84 26.06
N ALA A 297 9.87 1.89 25.25
CA ALA A 297 10.19 0.55 25.73
C ALA A 297 11.42 0.55 26.67
N GLN A 298 12.39 1.45 26.47
CA GLN A 298 13.52 1.61 27.38
C GLN A 298 13.11 2.24 28.71
N GLU A 299 12.18 3.20 28.70
CA GLU A 299 11.65 3.83 29.92
C GLU A 299 10.82 2.85 30.77
N GLU A 300 10.06 1.95 30.14
CA GLU A 300 9.29 0.90 30.82
C GLU A 300 10.21 -0.12 31.52
N VAL A 301 11.36 -0.46 30.91
CA VAL A 301 12.37 -1.34 31.54
C VAL A 301 13.11 -0.63 32.69
N ALA A 302 13.27 0.70 32.62
CA ALA A 302 13.92 1.49 33.66
C ALA A 302 13.03 1.77 34.90
N THR A 303 11.72 1.52 34.81
CA THR A 303 10.74 1.83 35.86
C THR A 303 10.24 0.62 36.64
N ASP A 304 10.87 -0.55 36.49
CA ASP A 304 10.63 -1.73 37.34
C ASP A 304 11.75 -1.92 38.40
N PRO A 305 11.70 -1.21 39.54
CA PRO A 305 12.69 -1.34 40.62
C PRO A 305 12.53 -2.63 41.45
N ALA A 306 11.72 -3.61 41.04
CA ALA A 306 11.47 -4.82 41.83
C ALA A 306 12.44 -5.98 41.56
N ALA A 307 13.34 -5.88 40.56
CA ALA A 307 14.25 -6.98 40.20
C ALA A 307 15.63 -6.94 40.92
N GLU A 308 15.91 -5.93 41.74
CA GLU A 308 17.22 -5.76 42.40
C GLU A 308 17.24 -6.29 43.86
N THR A 309 16.48 -7.34 44.16
CA THR A 309 16.58 -8.08 45.44
C THR A 309 16.50 -9.59 45.26
N ALA A 310 17.39 -10.16 44.45
CA ALA A 310 17.63 -11.61 44.45
C ALA A 310 19.05 -11.98 43.95
N GLU A 311 20.08 -11.35 44.52
CA GLU A 311 21.46 -11.86 44.41
C GLU A 311 21.96 -12.20 45.81
N HIS A 312 21.72 -13.45 46.25
CA HIS A 312 22.57 -14.24 47.15
C HIS A 312 21.96 -15.63 47.35
N ALA A 313 22.23 -16.53 46.41
CA ALA A 313 22.23 -17.98 46.64
C ALA A 313 23.16 -18.65 45.62
N GLU A 314 24.40 -18.75 46.06
CA GLU A 314 25.47 -19.62 45.61
C GLU A 314 24.99 -21.07 45.42
N THR A 315 25.12 -21.64 44.23
CA THR A 315 25.43 -23.07 44.04
C THR A 315 26.06 -23.31 42.66
N ASP A 316 27.20 -23.99 42.71
CA ASP A 316 27.98 -24.57 41.63
C ASP A 316 27.21 -25.53 40.71
N ASP A 317 27.83 -25.73 39.54
CA ASP A 317 27.81 -26.89 38.65
C ASP A 317 26.93 -26.92 37.39
N ALA A 318 27.66 -27.14 36.28
CA ALA A 318 27.35 -27.94 35.08
C ALA A 318 26.49 -27.33 33.94
N ALA A 319 27.22 -26.81 32.95
CA ALA A 319 27.19 -27.24 31.55
C ALA A 319 25.82 -27.46 30.86
N GLU A 320 25.19 -26.39 30.38
CA GLU A 320 24.45 -26.42 29.11
C GLU A 320 24.69 -25.12 28.33
N ASP A 321 25.74 -25.19 27.51
CA ASP A 321 26.22 -24.16 26.62
C ASP A 321 25.20 -23.94 25.48
N SER A 322 24.35 -22.93 25.63
CA SER A 322 23.15 -22.74 24.80
C SER A 322 23.47 -22.48 23.32
N PHE A 323 22.94 -23.36 22.48
CA PHE A 323 22.92 -23.32 21.02
C PHE A 323 22.53 -21.95 20.41
N PHE A 324 21.71 -21.18 21.11
CA PHE A 324 21.21 -19.88 20.65
C PHE A 324 22.26 -18.75 20.67
N SER A 325 23.24 -18.81 21.57
CA SER A 325 24.32 -17.81 21.65
C SER A 325 25.24 -17.86 20.42
N ARG A 326 25.52 -19.06 19.91
CA ARG A 326 26.40 -19.26 18.75
C ARG A 326 25.75 -18.87 17.42
N ILE A 327 24.43 -18.95 17.30
CA ILE A 327 23.71 -18.50 16.10
C ILE A 327 23.70 -16.97 16.02
N PHE A 328 23.50 -16.29 17.15
CA PHE A 328 23.45 -14.83 17.17
C PHE A 328 24.82 -14.18 16.88
N ALA A 329 25.91 -14.75 17.40
CA ALA A 329 27.27 -14.26 17.16
C ALA A 329 27.76 -14.46 15.70
N LYS A 330 27.17 -15.42 14.96
CA LYS A 330 27.58 -15.73 13.58
C LYS A 330 26.81 -14.92 12.52
N LEU A 331 25.65 -14.36 12.87
CA LEU A 331 24.82 -13.54 11.98
C LEU A 331 25.20 -12.05 11.97
N THR A 332 25.88 -11.56 13.00
CA THR A 332 26.20 -10.12 13.14
C THR A 332 27.56 -9.70 12.58
N GLY A 333 28.30 -10.60 11.92
CA GLY A 333 29.40 -10.22 11.02
C GLY A 333 30.42 -9.26 11.61
N GLY A 334 31.00 -9.59 12.76
CA GLY A 334 32.15 -8.87 13.32
C GLY A 334 33.42 -9.19 12.53
N GLY A 335 33.74 -8.37 11.54
CA GLY A 335 35.01 -8.37 10.83
C GLY A 335 35.76 -7.06 11.09
N ASP A 336 36.77 -7.12 11.94
CA ASP A 336 37.79 -6.09 12.09
C ASP A 336 38.72 -6.11 10.87
N SER A 337 38.87 -4.95 10.18
CA SER A 337 40.14 -4.58 9.55
C SER A 337 40.23 -3.09 9.24
N SER A 338 41.08 -2.45 10.04
CA SER A 338 41.88 -1.23 9.90
C SER A 338 41.91 -0.41 8.59
N THR A 339 41.91 0.91 8.83
CA THR A 339 42.67 2.00 8.18
C THR A 339 42.40 2.30 6.70
N ASP A 340 41.67 3.38 6.43
CA ASP A 340 42.19 4.39 5.51
C ASP A 340 41.62 5.80 5.71
N THR A 341 42.47 6.75 5.34
CA THR A 341 42.49 8.20 5.53
C THR A 341 41.20 9.00 5.27
N GLU A 342 40.80 9.77 6.30
CA GLU A 342 39.72 10.76 6.29
C GLU A 342 40.13 12.01 5.49
N LYS A 343 39.69 12.11 4.22
CA LYS A 343 39.63 13.39 3.50
C LYS A 343 38.27 14.04 3.75
N ARG A 344 38.24 15.06 4.62
CA ARG A 344 37.10 15.95 4.83
C ARG A 344 36.63 16.56 3.51
N TYR A 345 35.40 16.25 3.13
CA TYR A 345 34.67 16.95 2.07
C TYR A 345 33.93 18.14 2.71
N GLU A 346 34.38 19.36 2.45
CA GLU A 346 33.64 20.57 2.80
C GLU A 346 32.45 20.74 1.85
N PRO A 347 31.20 20.84 2.33
CA PRO A 347 30.07 21.13 1.46
C PRO A 347 30.15 22.58 0.97
N LYS A 348 30.28 22.74 -0.36
CA LYS A 348 30.10 24.03 -1.04
C LYS A 348 28.71 24.58 -0.73
N ARG A 349 28.66 25.64 0.08
CA ARG A 349 27.47 26.47 0.27
C ARG A 349 27.09 27.11 -1.06
N PHE A 350 26.00 26.65 -1.67
CA PHE A 350 25.34 27.39 -2.73
C PHE A 350 24.56 28.56 -2.09
N SER A 351 25.05 29.78 -2.32
CA SER A 351 24.29 31.00 -2.05
C SER A 351 23.27 31.21 -3.18
N VAL A 352 21.99 31.03 -2.87
CA VAL A 352 20.92 31.48 -3.76
C VAL A 352 20.76 32.97 -3.56
N SER A 353 21.24 33.74 -4.54
CA SER A 353 21.02 35.18 -4.66
C SER A 353 19.57 35.45 -5.03
N THR A 354 18.72 35.73 -4.04
CA THR A 354 17.37 36.27 -4.26
C THR A 354 17.47 37.77 -4.55
N LYS A 355 17.80 38.14 -5.80
CA LYS A 355 17.49 39.46 -6.35
C LYS A 355 16.19 39.36 -7.13
N GLY A 356 15.08 39.72 -6.49
CA GLY A 356 13.77 39.76 -7.12
C GLY A 356 12.72 40.26 -6.15
N ASN A 357 12.71 41.58 -5.88
CA ASN A 357 11.66 42.26 -5.14
C ASN A 357 10.32 42.15 -5.91
N CYS A 358 9.41 41.27 -5.49
CA CYS A 358 8.00 41.37 -5.84
C CYS A 358 7.23 41.87 -4.61
N LYS A 359 6.92 43.17 -4.62
CA LYS A 359 5.92 43.74 -3.73
C LYS A 359 4.55 43.23 -4.16
N ILE A 360 3.90 42.45 -3.30
CA ILE A 360 2.47 42.16 -3.42
C ILE A 360 1.74 43.46 -3.08
N VAL A 361 1.25 44.15 -4.11
CA VAL A 361 0.26 45.22 -3.95
C VAL A 361 -1.10 44.60 -4.18
N ALA A 362 -1.87 44.53 -3.10
CA ALA A 362 -3.27 44.16 -3.14
C ALA A 362 -4.04 45.28 -3.86
N THR A 363 -4.39 45.06 -5.12
CA THR A 363 -5.68 45.41 -5.75
C THR A 363 -5.60 45.00 -7.22
N GLY A 364 -6.63 44.28 -7.68
CA GLY A 364 -6.56 43.46 -8.89
C GLY A 364 -6.34 44.22 -10.20
N LYS A 365 -5.71 43.53 -11.14
CA LYS A 365 -6.02 43.50 -12.58
C LYS A 365 -5.16 42.44 -13.27
N THR A 366 -5.77 41.83 -14.28
CA THR A 366 -5.34 40.72 -15.13
C THR A 366 -4.00 40.92 -15.82
N CYS A 367 -3.16 39.87 -15.89
CA CYS A 367 -2.05 39.77 -16.83
C CYS A 367 -2.41 38.83 -17.99
N SER A 368 -2.45 39.38 -19.20
CA SER A 368 -2.41 38.65 -20.47
C SER A 368 -0.95 38.49 -20.86
N VAL A 369 -0.51 37.28 -21.21
CA VAL A 369 0.85 37.01 -21.70
C VAL A 369 0.79 36.76 -23.20
N LYS A 370 1.65 37.45 -23.95
CA LYS A 370 2.06 37.08 -25.31
C LYS A 370 3.32 36.24 -25.21
#